data_AF-A0A2G1VS04-F1
#
_entry.id   AF-A0A2G1VS04-F1
#
_cell.length_a   1.000
_cell.length_b   1.000
_cell.length_c   1.000
_cell.angle_alpha   90.00
_cell.angle_beta   90.00
_cell.angle_gamma   90.00
#
_symmetry.space_group_name_H-M   'P 1'
#
loop_
_entity.id
_entity.type
_entity.pdbx_description
1 polymer ?
#
loop_
_entity_poly.entity_id
_entity_poly.type
_entity_poly.pdbx_seq_one_letter_code
_entity_poly.pdbx_strand_id
1 'polypeptide(L)'
;MDVIIVSKTHMSNAACVGGILANGRFVRLLNSDGYNQDSDTDLEVGDVFTITFSERTDKRPPHVEDILVYSLEHKFSFPSIEKMVDYLTVKLKVRIWKGSPDILFDGKLNWTNSGSGYINEENGICKNSVGFWISDRDLTKKIFYDKTRYNYPNTNGWRSLPFVGYGNAVENIPAGTLMRVSLARWWDTNGTTEERCSLQLSGWYGLPEPDTKNEEEEDDLPF
;
A
#
# COMPACT_ATOMS: atom_id res chain seq x y z
N MET A 1 -19.24 12.42 -3.46
CA MET A 1 -18.73 12.10 -2.10
C MET A 1 -17.24 12.40 -2.08
N ASP A 2 -16.70 12.88 -0.98
CA ASP A 2 -15.27 13.19 -0.90
C ASP A 2 -14.44 11.92 -0.66
N VAL A 3 -13.30 11.83 -1.33
CA VAL A 3 -12.31 10.77 -1.18
C VAL A 3 -10.94 11.38 -0.92
N ILE A 4 -10.23 10.85 0.06
CA ILE A 4 -8.83 11.19 0.35
C ILE A 4 -7.96 10.14 -0.31
N ILE A 5 -7.02 10.55 -1.16
CA ILE A 5 -6.04 9.65 -1.76
C ILE A 5 -4.98 9.32 -0.71
N VAL A 6 -4.85 8.03 -0.40
CA VAL A 6 -3.92 7.56 0.64
C VAL A 6 -2.80 6.72 0.07
N SER A 7 -2.84 6.36 -1.22
CA SER A 7 -1.82 5.52 -1.83
C SER A 7 -1.89 5.48 -3.35
N LYS A 8 -0.71 5.29 -3.94
CA LYS A 8 -0.50 5.03 -5.36
C LYS A 8 0.57 3.94 -5.49
N THR A 9 0.24 2.85 -6.16
CA THR A 9 1.13 1.66 -6.27
C THR A 9 1.26 1.19 -7.70
N HIS A 10 2.46 0.72 -8.08
CA HIS A 10 2.75 0.23 -9.43
C HIS A 10 1.96 -1.04 -9.74
N MET A 11 1.33 -1.07 -10.92
CA MET A 11 0.68 -2.25 -11.51
C MET A 11 1.06 -2.38 -12.98
N SER A 12 2.22 -2.98 -13.27
CA SER A 12 2.74 -3.08 -14.65
C SER A 12 2.71 -1.70 -15.34
N ASN A 13 1.81 -1.48 -16.31
CA ASN A 13 1.69 -0.23 -17.06
C ASN A 13 0.58 0.70 -16.53
N ALA A 14 0.13 0.48 -15.29
CA ALA A 14 -0.96 1.23 -14.68
C ALA A 14 -0.65 1.56 -13.21
N ALA A 15 -1.43 2.47 -12.64
CA ALA A 15 -1.40 2.83 -11.23
C ALA A 15 -2.64 2.29 -10.52
N CYS A 16 -2.43 1.56 -9.42
CA CYS A 16 -3.52 1.26 -8.48
C CYS A 16 -3.56 2.37 -7.43
N VAL A 17 -4.66 3.12 -7.43
CA VAL A 17 -4.90 4.25 -6.51
C VAL A 17 -5.90 3.83 -5.44
N GLY A 18 -5.47 3.91 -4.19
CA GLY A 18 -6.29 3.64 -3.02
C GLY A 18 -6.68 4.91 -2.30
N GLY A 19 -7.95 5.01 -1.92
CA GLY A 19 -8.51 6.14 -1.20
C GLY A 19 -9.36 5.74 0.01
N ILE A 20 -9.76 6.74 0.78
CA ILE A 20 -10.70 6.61 1.89
C ILE A 20 -11.78 7.66 1.72
N LEU A 21 -13.03 7.20 1.65
CA LEU A 21 -14.19 8.09 1.59
C LEU A 21 -14.35 8.84 2.92
N ALA A 22 -15.02 9.99 2.90
CA ALA A 22 -15.26 10.80 4.10
C ALA A 22 -15.98 10.07 5.27
N ASN A 23 -16.57 8.89 5.02
CA ASN A 23 -17.16 8.02 6.05
C ASN A 23 -16.19 6.95 6.60
N GLY A 24 -14.92 6.97 6.21
CA GLY A 24 -13.90 6.01 6.62
C GLY A 24 -13.83 4.72 5.79
N ARG A 25 -14.64 4.59 4.73
CA ARG A 25 -14.63 3.40 3.86
C ARG A 25 -13.43 3.42 2.92
N PHE A 26 -12.66 2.34 2.92
CA PHE A 26 -11.61 2.11 1.92
C PHE A 26 -12.19 1.91 0.52
N VAL A 27 -11.54 2.51 -0.48
CA VAL A 27 -11.90 2.38 -1.90
C VAL A 27 -10.64 2.21 -2.75
N ARG A 28 -10.75 1.50 -3.88
CA ARG A 28 -9.79 1.50 -4.98
C ARG A 28 -10.43 2.16 -6.19
N LEU A 29 -9.81 3.21 -6.71
CA LEU A 29 -10.37 4.03 -7.78
C LEU A 29 -10.02 3.40 -9.13
N LEU A 30 -11.00 2.78 -9.77
CA LEU A 30 -10.92 2.37 -11.17
C LEU A 30 -11.53 3.49 -12.03
N ASN A 31 -11.14 3.54 -13.31
CA ASN A 31 -11.82 4.40 -14.26
C ASN A 31 -13.24 3.88 -14.56
N SER A 32 -14.01 4.63 -15.35
CA SER A 32 -15.41 4.30 -15.68
C SER A 32 -15.58 2.95 -16.37
N ASP A 33 -14.53 2.46 -17.04
CA ASP A 33 -14.50 1.21 -17.79
C ASP A 33 -14.00 0.03 -16.94
N GLY A 34 -13.65 0.27 -15.67
CA GLY A 34 -13.20 -0.76 -14.73
C GLY A 34 -11.71 -1.11 -14.81
N TYR A 35 -10.91 -0.31 -15.51
CA TYR A 35 -9.46 -0.43 -15.52
C TYR A 35 -8.82 0.37 -14.38
N ASN A 36 -7.58 0.01 -14.04
CA ASN A 36 -6.76 0.82 -13.14
C ASN A 36 -6.47 2.19 -13.77
N GLN A 37 -5.99 3.14 -12.96
CA GLN A 37 -5.60 4.46 -13.45
C GLN A 37 -4.35 4.36 -14.32
N ASP A 38 -4.16 5.35 -15.19
CA ASP A 38 -2.93 5.44 -15.98
C ASP A 38 -1.70 5.63 -15.07
N SER A 39 -0.54 5.14 -15.52
CA SER A 39 0.68 5.15 -14.72
C SER A 39 1.15 6.56 -14.33
N ASP A 40 0.78 7.56 -15.11
CA ASP A 40 1.07 8.99 -14.99
C ASP A 40 -0.10 9.80 -14.41
N THR A 41 -1.11 9.14 -13.81
CA THR A 41 -2.26 9.81 -13.18
C THR A 41 -1.86 10.89 -12.18
N ASP A 42 -2.54 12.03 -12.19
CA ASP A 42 -2.34 13.16 -11.25
C ASP A 42 -2.89 12.91 -9.83
N LEU A 43 -3.35 11.69 -9.53
CA LEU A 43 -3.91 11.33 -8.23
C LEU A 43 -2.80 11.13 -7.18
N GLU A 44 -2.49 12.16 -6.41
CA GLU A 44 -1.40 12.13 -5.44
C GLU A 44 -1.84 11.91 -3.99
N VAL A 45 -0.97 11.28 -3.20
CA VAL A 45 -1.23 11.01 -1.78
C VAL A 45 -1.34 12.32 -1.02
N GLY A 46 -2.45 12.51 -0.29
CA GLY A 46 -2.75 13.77 0.38
C GLY A 46 -3.77 14.64 -0.36
N ASP A 47 -4.14 14.29 -1.58
CA ASP A 47 -5.21 14.98 -2.30
C ASP A 47 -6.60 14.54 -1.85
N VAL A 48 -7.54 15.47 -1.93
CA VAL A 48 -8.96 15.25 -1.68
C VAL A 48 -9.75 15.62 -2.92
N PHE A 49 -10.55 14.68 -3.40
CA PHE A 49 -11.39 14.84 -4.56
C PHE A 49 -12.86 14.65 -4.20
N THR A 50 -13.74 15.39 -4.86
CA THR A 50 -15.17 15.08 -4.90
C THR A 50 -15.42 14.13 -6.07
N ILE A 51 -15.94 12.92 -5.78
CA ILE A 51 -16.20 11.90 -6.79
C ILE A 51 -17.68 11.54 -6.93
N THR A 52 -18.06 11.15 -8.15
CA THR A 52 -19.23 10.31 -8.42
C THR A 52 -18.77 8.93 -8.87
N PHE A 53 -19.39 7.88 -8.34
CA PHE A 53 -18.96 6.51 -8.60
C PHE A 53 -20.09 5.50 -8.48
N SER A 54 -19.89 4.31 -9.03
CA SER A 54 -20.67 3.11 -8.74
C SER A 54 -19.80 2.02 -8.14
N GLU A 55 -20.43 1.04 -7.48
CA GLU A 55 -19.72 -0.16 -7.02
C GLU A 55 -19.43 -1.07 -8.21
N ARG A 56 -18.21 -1.61 -8.30
CA ARG A 56 -17.94 -2.74 -9.21
C ARG A 56 -18.81 -3.93 -8.79
N THR A 57 -19.45 -4.61 -9.74
CA THR A 57 -20.33 -5.76 -9.45
C THR A 57 -19.55 -7.02 -9.10
N ASP A 58 -18.50 -7.32 -9.87
CA ASP A 58 -17.76 -8.58 -9.78
C ASP A 58 -16.57 -8.47 -8.80
N LYS A 59 -16.88 -8.34 -7.51
CA LYS A 59 -15.88 -8.28 -6.46
C LYS A 59 -15.67 -9.64 -5.82
N ARG A 60 -14.40 -10.02 -5.61
CA ARG A 60 -14.03 -11.21 -4.84
C ARG A 60 -13.36 -10.77 -3.54
N PRO A 61 -13.92 -11.10 -2.35
CA PRO A 61 -13.25 -10.85 -1.08
C PRO A 61 -11.83 -11.42 -1.05
N PRO A 62 -10.85 -10.74 -0.43
CA PRO A 62 -11.00 -9.51 0.36
C PRO A 62 -11.05 -8.21 -0.47
N HIS A 63 -10.97 -8.28 -1.79
CA HIS A 63 -10.93 -7.13 -2.71
C HIS A 63 -12.32 -6.58 -3.01
N VAL A 64 -12.94 -6.00 -1.99
CA VAL A 64 -14.31 -5.43 -2.06
C VAL A 64 -14.33 -3.91 -2.22
N GLU A 65 -13.16 -3.28 -2.32
CA GLU A 65 -13.00 -1.82 -2.33
C GLU A 65 -13.12 -1.18 -3.72
N ASP A 66 -13.16 -1.97 -4.80
CA ASP A 66 -13.17 -1.47 -6.18
C ASP A 66 -14.43 -0.63 -6.48
N ILE A 67 -14.24 0.60 -6.94
CA ILE A 67 -15.29 1.50 -7.40
C ILE A 67 -14.98 2.00 -8.82
N LEU A 68 -16.03 2.28 -9.61
CA LEU A 68 -15.91 2.86 -10.94
C LEU A 68 -16.16 4.36 -10.85
N VAL A 69 -15.13 5.17 -11.08
CA VAL A 69 -15.21 6.64 -10.96
C VAL A 69 -15.69 7.24 -12.28
N TYR A 70 -16.74 8.07 -12.22
CA TYR A 70 -17.31 8.77 -13.38
C TYR A 70 -16.96 10.26 -13.41
N SER A 71 -16.75 10.86 -12.24
CA SER A 71 -16.26 12.22 -12.12
C SER A 71 -15.29 12.33 -10.97
N LEU A 72 -14.28 13.18 -11.14
CA LEU A 72 -13.20 13.41 -10.20
C LEU A 72 -12.87 14.90 -10.24
N GLU A 73 -13.26 15.63 -9.19
CA GLU A 73 -13.01 17.08 -9.07
C GLU A 73 -12.07 17.33 -7.89
N HIS A 74 -10.90 17.89 -8.14
CA HIS A 74 -9.95 18.23 -7.07
C HIS A 74 -10.57 19.29 -6.17
N LYS A 75 -10.54 19.04 -4.86
CA LYS A 75 -11.13 19.92 -3.87
C LYS A 75 -10.06 20.71 -3.12
N PHE A 76 -9.07 19.99 -2.58
CA PHE A 76 -7.88 20.55 -1.94
C PHE A 76 -6.85 19.44 -1.72
N SER A 77 -5.63 19.84 -1.38
CA SER A 77 -4.59 18.94 -0.87
C SER A 77 -4.34 19.26 0.60
N PHE A 78 -4.09 18.24 1.43
CA PHE A 78 -3.68 18.49 2.80
C PHE A 78 -2.40 19.34 2.81
N PRO A 79 -2.27 20.32 3.72
CA PRO A 79 -1.09 21.20 3.76
C PRO A 79 0.20 20.44 4.13
N SER A 80 0.06 19.25 4.72
CA SER A 80 1.16 18.31 4.94
C SER A 80 0.63 16.89 5.13
N ILE A 81 1.51 15.91 4.95
CA ILE A 81 1.18 14.49 5.19
C ILE A 81 0.81 14.25 6.66
N GLU A 82 1.43 14.94 7.61
CA GLU A 82 1.08 14.85 9.03
C GLU A 82 -0.37 15.29 9.27
N LYS A 83 -0.84 16.35 8.61
CA LYS A 83 -2.24 16.79 8.72
C LYS A 83 -3.23 15.81 8.12
N MET A 84 -2.86 15.14 7.02
CA MET A 84 -3.65 14.04 6.49
C MET A 84 -3.72 12.90 7.51
N VAL A 85 -2.58 12.47 8.05
CA VAL A 85 -2.51 11.39 9.05
C VAL A 85 -3.32 11.72 10.30
N ASP A 86 -3.21 12.95 10.82
CA ASP A 86 -4.04 13.44 11.93
C ASP A 86 -5.53 13.32 11.61
N TYR A 87 -5.95 13.71 10.41
CA TYR A 87 -7.34 13.60 9.98
C TYR A 87 -7.81 12.14 9.93
N LEU A 88 -7.03 11.26 9.28
CA LEU A 88 -7.35 9.84 9.18
C LEU A 88 -7.49 9.18 10.56
N THR A 89 -6.59 9.50 11.48
CA THR A 89 -6.52 8.85 12.79
C THR A 89 -7.47 9.44 13.82
N VAL A 90 -7.63 10.76 13.86
CA VAL A 90 -8.43 11.45 14.89
C VAL A 90 -9.88 11.65 14.45
N LYS A 91 -10.10 12.06 13.18
CA LYS A 91 -11.44 12.36 12.66
C LYS A 91 -12.13 11.12 12.11
N LEU A 92 -11.49 10.41 11.18
CA LEU A 92 -12.08 9.20 10.60
C LEU A 92 -11.92 7.97 11.50
N LYS A 93 -10.99 8.01 12.47
CA LYS A 93 -10.68 6.90 13.39
C LYS A 93 -10.44 5.59 12.63
N VAL A 94 -9.72 5.69 11.52
CA VAL A 94 -9.39 4.51 10.70
C VAL A 94 -8.67 3.48 11.57
N ARG A 95 -8.97 2.21 11.33
CA ARG A 95 -8.32 1.13 12.05
C ARG A 95 -6.83 1.08 11.67
N ILE A 96 -5.98 1.02 12.70
CA ILE A 96 -4.54 0.82 12.56
C ILE A 96 -4.15 -0.42 13.37
N TRP A 97 -3.49 -1.37 12.72
CA TRP A 97 -2.82 -2.48 13.41
C TRP A 97 -1.52 -1.98 14.05
N LYS A 98 -1.23 -2.38 15.29
CA LYS A 98 -0.02 -1.96 16.03
C LYS A 98 0.71 -3.19 16.58
N GLY A 99 1.98 -3.37 16.23
CA GLY A 99 2.81 -4.50 16.69
C GLY A 99 3.40 -5.33 15.54
N SER A 100 3.70 -6.60 15.83
CA SER A 100 4.18 -7.59 14.85
C SER A 100 3.28 -7.68 13.60
N PRO A 101 3.83 -7.91 12.40
CA PRO A 101 3.04 -8.12 11.19
C PRO A 101 2.09 -9.34 11.27
N ASP A 102 2.26 -10.24 12.23
CA ASP A 102 1.39 -11.40 12.42
C ASP A 102 -0.06 -11.01 12.80
N ILE A 103 -0.32 -9.78 13.24
CA ILE A 103 -1.68 -9.29 13.57
C ILE A 103 -2.43 -8.71 12.36
N LEU A 104 -1.73 -8.48 11.24
CA LEU A 104 -2.32 -7.86 10.07
C LEU A 104 -3.47 -8.70 9.52
N PHE A 105 -4.47 -8.04 8.95
CA PHE A 105 -5.65 -8.69 8.38
C PHE A 105 -6.36 -9.62 9.37
N ASP A 106 -6.46 -9.16 10.63
CA ASP A 106 -7.11 -9.91 11.72
C ASP A 106 -6.40 -11.22 12.08
N GLY A 107 -5.08 -11.29 11.86
CA GLY A 107 -4.29 -12.49 12.14
C GLY A 107 -4.49 -13.62 11.13
N LYS A 108 -5.06 -13.32 9.95
CA LYS A 108 -5.35 -14.32 8.90
C LYS A 108 -4.18 -14.59 7.95
N LEU A 109 -3.06 -13.89 8.12
CA LEU A 109 -1.88 -14.12 7.30
C LEU A 109 -1.25 -15.49 7.62
N ASN A 110 -1.01 -16.24 6.56
CA ASN A 110 -0.02 -17.31 6.52
C ASN A 110 1.34 -16.73 6.15
N TRP A 111 2.39 -17.44 6.54
CA TRP A 111 3.78 -17.06 6.24
C TRP A 111 4.53 -18.23 5.63
N THR A 112 5.23 -17.98 4.52
CA THR A 112 6.13 -18.97 3.94
C THR A 112 7.41 -19.11 4.78
N ASN A 113 8.16 -20.19 4.55
CA ASN A 113 9.50 -20.37 5.15
C ASN A 113 10.47 -19.23 4.78
N SER A 114 10.26 -18.60 3.61
CA SER A 114 11.03 -17.42 3.16
C SER A 114 10.53 -16.09 3.75
N GLY A 115 9.52 -16.13 4.61
CA GLY A 115 8.99 -14.97 5.31
C GLY A 115 7.96 -14.14 4.55
N SER A 116 7.47 -14.61 3.39
CA SER A 116 6.45 -13.87 2.62
C SER A 116 5.06 -14.15 3.17
N GLY A 117 4.29 -13.08 3.41
CA GLY A 117 2.93 -13.16 3.95
C GLY A 117 1.89 -13.31 2.85
N TYR A 118 0.82 -14.04 3.12
CA TYR A 118 -0.32 -14.18 2.21
C TYR A 118 -1.58 -14.59 2.97
N ILE A 119 -2.74 -14.39 2.37
CA ILE A 119 -3.97 -15.10 2.78
C ILE A 119 -4.35 -16.11 1.70
N ASN A 120 -5.06 -17.15 2.08
CA ASN A 120 -5.72 -18.10 1.19
C ASN A 120 -7.12 -18.41 1.75
N GLU A 121 -7.93 -19.20 1.05
CA GLU A 121 -9.28 -19.52 1.51
C GLU A 121 -9.29 -20.36 2.80
N GLU A 122 -8.27 -21.21 3.01
CA GLU A 122 -8.19 -22.14 4.13
C GLU A 122 -8.08 -21.44 5.49
N ASN A 123 -7.30 -20.36 5.59
CA ASN A 123 -7.12 -19.60 6.84
C ASN A 123 -8.14 -18.45 7.00
N GLY A 124 -9.13 -18.40 6.11
CA GLY A 124 -10.23 -17.45 6.12
C GLY A 124 -9.92 -16.10 5.46
N ILE A 125 -11.00 -15.44 5.04
CA ILE A 125 -10.91 -14.18 4.27
C ILE A 125 -11.12 -12.97 5.17
N CYS A 126 -10.24 -11.97 5.09
CA CYS A 126 -10.38 -10.71 5.80
C CYS A 126 -11.45 -9.80 5.16
N LYS A 127 -11.97 -8.83 5.93
CA LYS A 127 -13.07 -7.96 5.48
C LYS A 127 -12.68 -7.01 4.35
N ASN A 128 -11.41 -6.66 4.30
CA ASN A 128 -10.82 -5.70 3.39
C ASN A 128 -9.37 -6.12 3.11
N SER A 129 -8.88 -5.73 1.95
CA SER A 129 -7.58 -6.09 1.38
C SER A 129 -6.54 -4.98 1.50
N VAL A 130 -6.85 -3.90 2.21
CA VAL A 130 -5.97 -2.74 2.44
C VAL A 130 -6.08 -2.27 3.87
N GLY A 131 -5.04 -1.67 4.43
CA GLY A 131 -5.17 -1.00 5.73
C GLY A 131 -3.87 -0.38 6.22
N PHE A 132 -3.88 0.06 7.47
CA PHE A 132 -2.77 0.77 8.08
C PHE A 132 -2.09 -0.03 9.17
N TRP A 133 -0.77 0.11 9.26
CA TRP A 133 0.07 -0.62 10.20
C TRP A 133 1.11 0.30 10.82
N ILE A 134 1.31 0.16 12.12
CA ILE A 134 2.45 0.69 12.85
C ILE A 134 3.23 -0.49 13.41
N SER A 135 4.44 -0.70 12.91
CA SER A 135 5.33 -1.74 13.39
C SER A 135 5.91 -1.40 14.76
N ASP A 136 6.10 -2.41 15.60
CA ASP A 136 6.85 -2.33 16.87
C ASP A 136 8.36 -2.44 16.69
N ARG A 137 8.84 -2.70 15.46
CA ARG A 137 10.25 -2.80 15.10
C ARG A 137 10.54 -2.08 13.80
N ASP A 138 11.79 -1.68 13.64
CA ASP A 138 12.31 -1.15 12.39
C ASP A 138 12.20 -2.17 11.25
N LEU A 139 11.93 -1.69 10.04
CA LEU A 139 11.95 -2.48 8.82
C LEU A 139 13.12 -2.06 7.95
N THR A 140 13.98 -3.01 7.60
CA THR A 140 15.16 -2.74 6.77
C THR A 140 14.89 -3.09 5.31
N LYS A 141 15.25 -2.19 4.41
CA LYS A 141 15.22 -2.43 2.96
C LYS A 141 16.16 -3.57 2.58
N LYS A 142 15.71 -4.39 1.64
CA LYS A 142 16.48 -5.44 0.97
C LYS A 142 16.08 -5.51 -0.50
N ILE A 143 17.05 -5.76 -1.36
CA ILE A 143 16.81 -6.02 -2.78
C ILE A 143 16.90 -7.52 -3.01
N PHE A 144 15.86 -8.10 -3.61
CA PHE A 144 15.80 -9.50 -4.00
C PHE A 144 15.34 -9.58 -5.46
N TYR A 145 16.18 -10.09 -6.36
CA TYR A 145 15.90 -10.17 -7.81
C TYR A 145 15.38 -8.84 -8.36
N ASP A 146 16.12 -7.76 -8.08
CA ASP A 146 15.80 -6.38 -8.48
C ASP A 146 14.48 -5.83 -7.94
N LYS A 147 13.87 -6.52 -6.97
CA LYS A 147 12.65 -6.07 -6.29
C LYS A 147 12.97 -5.62 -4.88
N THR A 148 12.55 -4.40 -4.58
CA THR A 148 12.60 -3.84 -3.23
C THR A 148 11.63 -4.58 -2.31
N ARG A 149 12.14 -5.01 -1.16
CA ARG A 149 11.36 -5.59 -0.07
C ARG A 149 11.79 -4.96 1.25
N TYR A 150 10.91 -4.97 2.23
CA TYR A 150 11.22 -4.57 3.59
C TYR A 150 11.14 -5.78 4.52
N ASN A 151 12.20 -5.98 5.29
CA ASN A 151 12.30 -7.08 6.23
C ASN A 151 12.01 -6.59 7.65
N TYR A 152 11.02 -7.22 8.27
CA TYR A 152 10.76 -7.12 9.71
C TYR A 152 11.53 -8.23 10.44
N PRO A 153 12.34 -7.90 11.46
CA PRO A 153 13.14 -8.87 12.20
C PRO A 153 12.25 -9.68 13.16
N ASN A 154 12.30 -11.01 13.10
CA ASN A 154 11.60 -11.90 14.02
C ASN A 154 12.61 -12.82 14.73
N THR A 155 12.32 -13.26 15.96
CA THR A 155 13.20 -14.14 16.74
C THR A 155 13.42 -15.50 16.08
N ASN A 156 12.48 -15.96 15.25
CA ASN A 156 12.53 -17.25 14.55
C ASN A 156 12.61 -17.10 13.02
N GLY A 157 13.14 -15.98 12.51
CA GLY A 157 13.30 -15.73 11.07
C GLY A 157 13.06 -14.27 10.70
N TRP A 158 12.64 -14.01 9.47
CA TRP A 158 12.21 -12.67 9.06
C TRP A 158 10.85 -12.71 8.40
N ARG A 159 10.16 -11.58 8.41
CA ARG A 159 8.97 -11.33 7.59
C ARG A 159 9.37 -10.36 6.50
N SER A 160 9.04 -10.66 5.25
CA SER A 160 9.50 -9.90 4.09
C SER A 160 8.30 -9.44 3.28
N LEU A 161 8.18 -8.12 3.12
CA LEU A 161 7.07 -7.47 2.44
C LEU A 161 7.60 -6.82 1.15
N PRO A 162 7.17 -7.26 -0.04
CA PRO A 162 7.43 -6.54 -1.29
C PRO A 162 6.93 -5.10 -1.20
N PHE A 163 7.77 -4.15 -1.61
CA PHE A 163 7.37 -2.75 -1.74
C PHE A 163 6.82 -2.49 -3.14
N VAL A 164 5.65 -1.85 -3.22
CA VAL A 164 4.95 -1.58 -4.48
C VAL A 164 4.50 -0.12 -4.63
N GLY A 165 4.86 0.75 -3.68
CA GLY A 165 4.51 2.17 -3.73
C GLY A 165 5.32 2.94 -4.79
N TYR A 166 4.80 4.10 -5.20
CA TYR A 166 5.49 5.04 -6.10
C TYR A 166 6.59 5.86 -5.41
N GLY A 167 6.53 6.02 -4.08
CA GLY A 167 7.51 6.81 -3.35
C GLY A 167 8.91 6.17 -3.35
N ASN A 168 9.94 7.01 -3.24
CA ASN A 168 11.34 6.57 -3.19
C ASN A 168 11.59 5.66 -1.97
N ALA A 169 12.19 4.49 -2.21
CA ALA A 169 12.43 3.50 -1.17
C ALA A 169 13.58 3.91 -0.23
N VAL A 170 13.27 4.13 1.05
CA VAL A 170 14.22 4.45 2.13
C VAL A 170 14.93 3.20 2.67
N GLU A 171 16.14 3.34 3.21
CA GLU A 171 16.91 2.20 3.73
C GLU A 171 16.33 1.58 5.01
N ASN A 172 15.75 2.41 5.89
CA ASN A 172 15.09 1.97 7.12
C ASN A 172 13.76 2.69 7.27
N ILE A 173 12.71 1.94 7.62
CA ILE A 173 11.43 2.47 8.10
C ILE A 173 11.42 2.26 9.63
N PRO A 174 11.58 3.32 10.42
CA PRO A 174 11.63 3.22 11.88
C PRO A 174 10.33 2.65 12.47
N ALA A 175 10.46 1.92 13.59
CA ALA A 175 9.33 1.56 14.43
C ALA A 175 8.50 2.79 14.79
N GLY A 176 7.17 2.63 14.87
CA GLY A 176 6.27 3.76 15.09
C GLY A 176 5.81 4.50 13.81
N THR A 177 6.45 4.26 12.66
CA THR A 177 6.01 4.84 11.38
C THR A 177 4.65 4.30 10.96
N LEU A 178 3.74 5.18 10.54
CA LEU A 178 2.48 4.76 9.94
C LEU A 178 2.73 4.31 8.50
N MET A 179 2.43 3.03 8.25
CA MET A 179 2.56 2.39 6.95
C MET A 179 1.20 2.00 6.39
N ARG A 180 1.11 1.89 5.06
CA ARG A 180 0.00 1.24 4.38
C ARG A 180 0.40 -0.15 3.89
N VAL A 181 -0.40 -1.14 4.23
CA VAL A 181 -0.29 -2.51 3.71
C VAL A 181 -1.47 -2.85 2.82
N SER A 182 -1.26 -3.78 1.90
CA SER A 182 -2.32 -4.30 1.03
C SER A 182 -2.09 -5.77 0.67
N LEU A 183 -3.13 -6.41 0.17
CA LEU A 183 -3.09 -7.74 -0.41
C LEU A 183 -3.23 -7.63 -1.92
N ALA A 184 -2.32 -8.28 -2.65
CA ALA A 184 -2.41 -8.46 -4.10
C ALA A 184 -3.71 -9.20 -4.45
N ARG A 185 -4.20 -9.07 -5.70
CA ARG A 185 -5.36 -9.85 -6.17
C ARG A 185 -5.05 -11.36 -6.10
N TRP A 186 -6.11 -12.16 -6.03
CA TRP A 186 -6.02 -13.62 -6.11
C TRP A 186 -5.17 -14.05 -7.30
N TRP A 187 -4.16 -14.85 -7.02
CA TRP A 187 -3.20 -15.34 -7.98
C TRP A 187 -2.60 -16.66 -7.48
N ASP A 188 -2.26 -17.53 -8.42
CA ASP A 188 -1.46 -18.71 -8.19
C ASP A 188 -0.25 -18.70 -9.13
N THR A 189 0.79 -19.47 -8.83
CA THR A 189 1.94 -19.59 -9.72
C THR A 189 1.65 -20.68 -10.75
N ASN A 190 0.64 -20.48 -11.60
CA ASN A 190 0.18 -21.42 -12.64
C ASN A 190 0.02 -22.86 -12.11
N GLY A 191 -0.70 -23.02 -10.99
CA GLY A 191 -0.94 -24.31 -10.34
C GLY A 191 0.19 -24.85 -9.46
N THR A 192 1.34 -24.18 -9.37
CA THR A 192 2.44 -24.61 -8.45
C THR A 192 2.22 -24.18 -7.01
N THR A 193 1.31 -23.25 -6.77
CA THR A 193 0.88 -22.81 -5.45
C THR A 193 -0.64 -22.83 -5.38
N GLU A 194 -1.21 -22.90 -4.17
CA GLU A 194 -2.60 -22.54 -3.98
C GLU A 194 -2.84 -21.07 -4.35
N GLU A 195 -4.07 -20.80 -4.78
CA GLU A 195 -4.54 -19.45 -5.04
C GLU A 195 -4.53 -18.64 -3.74
N ARG A 196 -3.89 -17.47 -3.78
CA ARG A 196 -3.63 -16.68 -2.60
C ARG A 196 -3.57 -15.20 -2.93
N CYS A 197 -3.65 -14.37 -1.89
CA CYS A 197 -3.43 -12.94 -1.98
C CYS A 197 -2.16 -12.58 -1.19
N SER A 198 -1.10 -12.19 -1.90
CA SER A 198 0.19 -11.87 -1.29
C SER A 198 0.16 -10.53 -0.55
N LEU A 199 0.75 -10.49 0.65
CA LEU A 199 0.99 -9.26 1.41
C LEU A 199 1.98 -8.35 0.69
N GLN A 200 1.68 -7.05 0.69
CA GLN A 200 2.50 -6.01 0.10
C GLN A 200 2.59 -4.80 1.04
N LEU A 201 3.76 -4.17 1.07
CA LEU A 201 3.95 -2.83 1.62
C LEU A 201 3.70 -1.82 0.51
N SER A 202 2.76 -0.91 0.72
CA SER A 202 2.25 -0.01 -0.33
C SER A 202 2.53 1.46 -0.09
N GLY A 203 3.24 1.79 0.98
CA GLY A 203 3.67 3.15 1.31
C GLY A 203 3.83 3.35 2.82
N TRP A 204 4.32 4.53 3.19
CA TRP A 204 4.45 5.03 4.55
C TRP A 204 4.29 6.55 4.56
N TYR A 205 4.11 7.12 5.75
CA TYR A 205 3.83 8.55 5.92
C TYR A 205 4.82 9.19 6.89
N GLY A 206 5.26 10.40 6.59
CA GLY A 206 6.07 11.23 7.50
C GLY A 206 7.55 10.85 7.58
N LEU A 207 8.07 10.08 6.62
CA LEU A 207 9.52 9.95 6.43
C LEU A 207 9.99 10.94 5.37
N PRO A 208 11.15 11.59 5.58
CA PRO A 208 11.74 12.43 4.55
C PRO A 208 12.02 11.59 3.31
N GLU A 209 11.93 12.22 2.13
CA GLU A 209 12.44 11.59 0.93
C GLU A 209 13.95 11.33 1.11
N PRO A 210 14.46 10.19 0.63
CA PRO A 210 15.89 9.96 0.65
C PRO A 210 16.58 11.09 -0.12
N ASP A 211 17.57 11.73 0.50
CA ASP A 211 18.40 12.75 -0.14
C ASP A 211 19.01 12.13 -1.41
N THR A 212 18.51 12.50 -2.60
CA THR A 212 19.21 12.27 -3.86
C THR A 212 20.36 13.26 -3.94
N LYS A 213 21.38 13.10 -3.09
CA LYS A 213 22.63 13.86 -3.20
C LYS A 213 23.70 12.95 -3.79
N ASN A 214 24.03 13.26 -5.05
CA ASN A 214 25.30 13.00 -5.73
C ASN A 214 25.77 11.54 -5.83
N GLU A 215 25.17 10.80 -6.76
CA GLU A 215 25.90 9.84 -7.61
C GLU A 215 26.05 10.46 -9.01
N GLU A 216 26.52 11.70 -9.08
CA GLU A 216 27.35 12.09 -10.23
C GLU A 216 28.75 11.63 -9.83
N GLU A 217 29.15 10.48 -10.39
CA GLU A 217 30.52 10.01 -10.32
C GLU A 217 31.45 11.17 -10.67
N GLU A 218 32.41 11.43 -9.78
CA GLU A 218 33.67 12.06 -10.11
C GLU A 218 34.27 11.31 -11.31
N ASP A 219 33.93 11.75 -12.51
CA ASP A 219 34.72 11.50 -13.72
C ASP A 219 36.00 12.32 -13.55
N ASP A 220 36.88 11.78 -12.71
CA ASP A 220 38.27 12.19 -12.55
C ASP A 220 39.01 11.79 -13.84
N LEU A 221 38.73 12.52 -14.93
CA LEU A 221 39.44 12.40 -16.20
C LEU A 221 40.65 13.33 -16.17
N PRO A 222 41.88 12.78 -16.19
CA PRO A 222 43.07 13.60 -16.32
C PRO A 222 43.24 13.98 -17.80
N PHE A 223 42.96 15.24 -18.14
CA PHE A 223 43.49 15.90 -19.33
C PHE A 223 44.03 17.28 -18.97
#